data_AF-A0A954NXD3-F1
#
_entry.id   AF-A0A954NXD3-F1
#
_cell.length_a   1.000
_cell.length_b   1.000
_cell.length_c   1.000
_cell.angle_alpha   90.00
_cell.angle_beta   90.00
_cell.angle_gamma   90.00
#
_symmetry.space_group_name_H-M   'P 1'
#
loop_
_entity.id
_entity.type
_entity.pdbx_description
1 polymer ?
#
loop_
_entity_poly.entity_id
_entity_poly.type
_entity_poly.pdbx_seq_one_letter_code
_entity_poly.pdbx_strand_id
1 'polypeptide(L)'
;DNQVVEPSLLPESWIDYSGLDLVAIPLNTLSKLENDHRSAILKWVHSGGTLIVYDVGEPATESEELSRVLALDTFSSANSAWTPANLKRRQKVNIVQTDQYGNVVDPADPFGGGGGFGGAVPAVEEAAEEADTEIGTEDFTWPDDEQAFVSRQLMLGTVFVFQENPFPGTAHDWSWFLKSLPNDQQTWTKRHGISARIGSNEFLDFLIPSVRGIPVFAFLLLITLFTIVIGPLNYLWLWRKRRLYLLVLTIPAFALATSLALFSYSAFAHGFSTKSRARTVTFIDQKSNTAVSIGRIALFAGLAPRGGMRFSTETAVYPIWPENTGFESGSVDWTDQQNLASGWLPSRTRTQFLTVSHRDERGRLTVNDTGGDTLEVTNGLEWGLKALIVADKQGRLFYGEDIPAGASSQLPLLTDENHREFQQLASVFPLAKPKQSYNSNGMFDWDVNRYYGYGQSNQASFSTNIAERRLRTFRQLKKDTKEIESSTYAAIVSENPGIELGVEKTRPQASLHMLQGWY
;
A
#
# COMPACT_ATOMS: atom_id res chain seq x y z
N ASP A 1 -16.16 -16.42 -1.04
CA ASP A 1 -15.54 -17.43 -0.16
C ASP A 1 -15.50 -16.91 1.27
N ASN A 2 -15.94 -17.73 2.22
CA ASN A 2 -15.73 -17.51 3.65
C ASN A 2 -15.07 -18.76 4.25
N GLN A 3 -14.43 -18.59 5.40
CA GLN A 3 -13.88 -19.71 6.16
C GLN A 3 -14.20 -19.47 7.63
N VAL A 4 -14.80 -20.47 8.27
CA VAL A 4 -15.04 -20.46 9.72
C VAL A 4 -13.90 -21.22 10.38
N VAL A 5 -13.31 -20.62 11.40
CA VAL A 5 -12.11 -21.14 12.09
C VAL A 5 -12.36 -21.10 13.59
N GLU A 6 -11.91 -22.15 14.29
CA GLU A 6 -12.00 -22.23 15.75
C GLU A 6 -11.15 -21.12 16.42
N PRO A 7 -11.58 -20.55 17.55
CA PRO A 7 -10.84 -19.48 18.23
C PRO A 7 -9.40 -19.83 18.58
N SER A 8 -9.11 -21.10 18.87
CA SER A 8 -7.75 -21.60 19.19
C SER A 8 -6.81 -21.68 18.00
N LEU A 9 -7.32 -21.50 16.78
CA LEU A 9 -6.54 -21.48 15.53
C LEU A 9 -6.34 -20.05 15.02
N LEU A 10 -6.84 -19.05 15.75
CA LEU A 10 -6.64 -17.65 15.39
C LEU A 10 -5.14 -17.30 15.48
N PRO A 11 -4.59 -16.58 14.50
CA PRO A 11 -3.20 -16.14 14.58
C PRO A 11 -2.90 -15.24 15.78
N GLU A 12 -1.65 -15.28 16.25
CA GLU A 12 -1.12 -14.35 17.26
C GLU A 12 -0.42 -13.13 16.62
N SER A 13 -0.15 -13.20 15.32
CA SER A 13 0.43 -12.11 14.54
C SER A 13 -0.62 -11.42 13.68
N TRP A 14 -0.63 -10.09 13.69
CA TRP A 14 -1.55 -9.31 12.87
C TRP A 14 -1.28 -9.48 11.36
N ILE A 15 -0.04 -9.82 10.99
CA ILE A 15 0.37 -10.04 9.59
C ILE A 15 -0.39 -11.22 8.98
N ASP A 16 -0.75 -12.22 9.77
CA ASP A 16 -1.44 -13.41 9.27
C ASP A 16 -2.91 -13.11 8.90
N TYR A 17 -3.48 -12.04 9.46
CA TYR A 17 -4.78 -11.50 9.05
C TYR A 17 -4.69 -10.59 7.81
N SER A 18 -3.48 -10.21 7.40
CA SER A 18 -3.29 -9.16 6.40
C SER A 18 -3.83 -9.52 5.01
N GLY A 19 -4.02 -10.81 4.71
CA GLY A 19 -4.64 -11.29 3.48
C GLY A 19 -6.17 -11.24 3.47
N LEU A 20 -6.81 -10.86 4.58
CA LEU A 20 -8.26 -10.85 4.74
C LEU A 20 -8.87 -9.47 4.42
N ASP A 21 -10.06 -9.50 3.83
CA ASP A 21 -10.89 -8.30 3.63
C ASP A 21 -11.67 -7.95 4.90
N LEU A 22 -12.29 -8.97 5.51
CA LEU A 22 -13.20 -8.86 6.65
C LEU A 22 -12.89 -9.98 7.68
N VAL A 23 -13.02 -9.66 8.96
CA VAL A 23 -13.03 -10.65 10.06
C VAL A 23 -14.33 -10.47 10.82
N ALA A 24 -15.07 -11.55 11.05
CA ALA A 24 -16.31 -11.53 11.85
C ALA A 24 -16.13 -12.39 13.10
N ILE A 25 -16.50 -11.86 14.27
CA ILE A 25 -16.33 -12.55 15.56
C ILE A 25 -17.45 -12.13 16.54
N PRO A 26 -18.07 -13.06 17.28
CA PRO A 26 -19.06 -12.69 18.27
C PRO A 26 -18.38 -12.06 19.49
N LEU A 27 -19.03 -11.10 20.15
CA LEU A 27 -18.45 -10.35 21.28
C LEU A 27 -17.97 -11.27 22.40
N ASN A 28 -18.76 -12.28 22.75
CA ASN A 28 -18.43 -13.27 23.78
C ASN A 28 -17.16 -14.08 23.45
N THR A 29 -16.88 -14.35 22.17
CA THR A 29 -15.63 -15.02 21.78
C THR A 29 -14.48 -14.03 21.85
N LEU A 30 -14.65 -12.83 21.28
CA LEU A 30 -13.61 -11.79 21.29
C LEU A 30 -13.19 -11.41 22.72
N SER A 31 -14.12 -11.39 23.67
CA SER A 31 -13.85 -11.07 25.07
C SER A 31 -13.11 -12.17 25.83
N LYS A 32 -13.25 -13.43 25.39
CA LYS A 32 -12.58 -14.62 25.94
C LYS A 32 -11.24 -14.93 25.28
N LEU A 33 -10.91 -14.29 24.16
CA LEU A 33 -9.61 -14.47 23.53
C LEU A 33 -8.48 -14.08 24.48
N GLU A 34 -7.39 -14.83 24.40
CA GLU A 34 -6.13 -14.45 25.01
C GLU A 34 -5.62 -13.11 24.46
N ASN A 35 -4.77 -12.45 25.23
CA ASN A 35 -4.34 -11.09 24.92
C ASN A 35 -3.63 -11.01 23.57
N ASP A 36 -2.85 -12.02 23.19
CA ASP A 36 -2.04 -12.00 21.97
C ASP A 36 -2.92 -12.11 20.72
N HIS A 37 -3.88 -13.04 20.68
CA HIS A 37 -4.88 -13.13 19.60
C HIS A 37 -5.73 -11.86 19.47
N ARG A 38 -6.21 -11.33 20.61
CA ARG A 38 -7.01 -10.10 20.60
C ARG A 38 -6.18 -8.90 20.10
N SER A 39 -4.94 -8.79 20.57
CA SER A 39 -4.00 -7.76 20.13
C SER A 39 -3.73 -7.86 18.63
N ALA A 40 -3.52 -9.06 18.09
CA ALA A 40 -3.31 -9.28 16.67
C ALA A 40 -4.47 -8.76 15.80
N ILE A 41 -5.72 -9.06 16.20
CA ILE A 41 -6.92 -8.57 15.51
C ILE A 41 -6.97 -7.03 15.57
N LEU A 42 -6.76 -6.43 16.74
CA LEU A 42 -6.81 -4.97 16.89
C LEU A 42 -5.71 -4.28 16.07
N LYS A 43 -4.48 -4.79 16.09
CA LYS A 43 -3.37 -4.28 15.26
C LYS A 43 -3.70 -4.37 13.76
N TRP A 44 -4.35 -5.45 13.32
CA TRP A 44 -4.82 -5.58 11.94
C TRP A 44 -5.90 -4.55 11.60
N VAL A 45 -6.87 -4.32 12.49
CA VAL A 45 -7.85 -3.23 12.34
C VAL A 45 -7.13 -1.89 12.26
N HIS A 46 -6.19 -1.60 13.16
CA HIS A 46 -5.46 -0.33 13.14
C HIS A 46 -4.74 -0.09 11.82
N SER A 47 -4.28 -1.17 11.18
CA SER A 47 -3.59 -1.18 9.89
C SER A 47 -4.50 -1.10 8.66
N GLY A 48 -5.82 -0.95 8.86
CA GLY A 48 -6.80 -0.78 7.78
C GLY A 48 -7.82 -1.91 7.65
N GLY A 49 -7.75 -2.94 8.49
CA GLY A 49 -8.69 -4.06 8.51
C GLY A 49 -10.12 -3.65 8.86
N THR A 50 -11.07 -4.49 8.47
CA THR A 50 -12.50 -4.30 8.77
C THR A 50 -12.99 -5.43 9.67
N LEU A 51 -13.31 -5.10 10.92
CA LEU A 51 -13.80 -6.05 11.91
C LEU A 51 -15.32 -5.95 12.05
N ILE A 52 -16.00 -7.09 12.04
CA ILE A 52 -17.42 -7.23 12.37
C ILE A 52 -17.51 -7.90 13.74
N VAL A 53 -18.06 -7.18 14.71
CA VAL A 53 -18.43 -7.73 16.03
C VAL A 53 -19.94 -7.92 16.06
N TYR A 54 -20.40 -9.11 16.39
CA TYR A 54 -21.83 -9.43 16.44
C TYR A 54 -22.21 -10.09 17.78
N ASP A 55 -23.51 -10.33 17.99
CA ASP A 55 -24.06 -10.80 19.26
C ASP A 55 -23.67 -9.90 20.45
N VAL A 56 -23.73 -8.58 20.26
CA VAL A 56 -23.47 -7.60 21.33
C VAL A 56 -24.63 -7.52 22.31
N GLY A 57 -25.86 -7.77 21.86
CA GLY A 57 -27.07 -7.80 22.69
C GLY A 57 -27.60 -6.44 23.15
N GLU A 58 -26.82 -5.36 23.01
CA GLU A 58 -27.19 -4.00 23.39
C GLU A 58 -26.61 -2.98 22.38
N PRO A 59 -27.10 -1.72 22.38
CA PRO A 59 -26.53 -0.67 21.54
C PRO A 59 -25.03 -0.46 21.81
N ALA A 60 -24.23 -0.29 20.75
CA ALA A 60 -22.76 -0.17 20.87
C ALA A 60 -22.30 1.04 21.71
N THR A 61 -23.14 2.06 21.87
CA THR A 61 -22.90 3.21 22.75
C THR A 61 -23.04 2.89 24.23
N GLU A 62 -23.78 1.84 24.57
CA GLU A 62 -24.10 1.44 25.94
C GLU A 62 -23.23 0.27 26.40
N SER A 63 -22.64 -0.49 25.47
CA SER A 63 -21.83 -1.66 25.81
C SER A 63 -20.44 -1.32 26.36
N GLU A 64 -20.29 -1.46 27.67
CA GLU A 64 -19.00 -1.36 28.37
C GLU A 64 -18.06 -2.51 27.98
N GLU A 65 -18.58 -3.73 27.79
CA GLU A 65 -17.77 -4.88 27.40
C GLU A 65 -17.13 -4.68 26.02
N LEU A 66 -17.91 -4.23 25.04
CA LEU A 66 -17.42 -3.88 23.71
C LEU A 66 -16.33 -2.80 23.79
N SER A 67 -16.58 -1.74 24.57
CA SER A 67 -15.64 -0.63 24.73
C SER A 67 -14.31 -1.06 25.34
N ARG A 68 -14.37 -1.94 26.35
CA ARG A 68 -13.19 -2.55 26.99
C ARG A 68 -12.41 -3.45 26.04
N VAL A 69 -13.11 -4.33 25.31
CA VAL A 69 -12.49 -5.33 24.44
C VAL A 69 -11.82 -4.70 23.22
N LEU A 70 -12.42 -3.64 22.66
CA LEU A 70 -11.84 -2.84 21.57
C LEU A 70 -10.91 -1.73 22.06
N ALA A 71 -10.72 -1.60 23.38
CA ALA A 71 -9.91 -0.56 24.03
C ALA A 71 -10.26 0.86 23.53
N LEU A 72 -11.54 1.17 23.32
CA LEU A 72 -11.97 2.43 22.69
C LEU A 72 -11.54 3.68 23.47
N ASP A 73 -11.37 3.55 24.79
CA ASP A 73 -10.93 4.64 25.66
C ASP A 73 -9.43 4.93 25.56
N THR A 74 -8.63 4.04 24.98
CA THR A 74 -7.19 4.27 24.83
C THR A 74 -6.82 5.05 23.57
N PHE A 75 -7.75 5.22 22.63
CA PHE A 75 -7.48 5.89 21.35
C PHE A 75 -8.01 7.33 21.32
N SER A 76 -7.23 8.24 20.74
CA SER A 76 -7.70 9.56 20.30
C SER A 76 -8.33 9.42 18.92
N SER A 77 -9.52 8.82 18.84
CA SER A 77 -10.21 8.67 17.56
C SER A 77 -10.75 10.02 17.07
N ALA A 78 -10.21 10.48 15.95
CA ALA A 78 -10.86 11.23 14.85
C ALA A 78 -12.39 11.45 14.98
N ASN A 79 -13.13 10.34 15.05
CA ASN A 79 -14.56 10.29 15.34
C ASN A 79 -14.79 9.27 16.45
N SER A 80 -14.97 9.75 17.68
CA SER A 80 -15.33 8.90 18.82
C SER A 80 -16.77 8.39 18.79
N ALA A 81 -17.61 9.00 17.94
CA ALA A 81 -19.00 8.64 17.81
C ALA A 81 -19.20 7.43 16.90
N TRP A 82 -20.10 6.54 17.31
CA TRP A 82 -20.65 5.51 16.44
C TRP A 82 -21.51 6.14 15.34
N THR A 83 -21.32 5.71 14.11
CA THR A 83 -22.10 6.13 12.95
C THR A 83 -23.17 5.07 12.63
N PRO A 84 -24.46 5.42 12.65
CA PRO A 84 -25.55 4.49 12.35
C PRO A 84 -25.56 4.00 10.90
N ALA A 85 -26.27 2.90 10.65
CA ALA A 85 -26.47 2.38 9.30
C ALA A 85 -27.22 3.40 8.43
N ASN A 86 -26.75 3.59 7.20
CA ASN A 86 -27.39 4.51 6.26
C ASN A 86 -28.53 3.80 5.50
N LEU A 87 -29.77 4.01 5.93
CA LEU A 87 -30.96 3.43 5.31
C LEU A 87 -31.13 3.80 3.83
N LYS A 88 -30.58 4.92 3.36
CA LYS A 88 -30.63 5.28 1.92
C LYS A 88 -29.81 4.32 1.05
N ARG A 89 -28.85 3.60 1.63
CA ARG A 89 -28.04 2.59 0.93
C ARG A 89 -28.69 1.19 0.95
N ARG A 90 -29.78 1.00 1.70
CA ARG A 90 -30.54 -0.26 1.76
C ARG A 90 -31.41 -0.39 0.51
N GLN A 91 -30.80 -0.89 -0.56
CA GLN A 91 -31.42 -1.04 -1.88
C GLN A 91 -31.29 -2.47 -2.37
N LYS A 92 -32.38 -3.04 -2.87
CA LYS A 92 -32.35 -4.35 -3.54
C LYS A 92 -31.35 -4.31 -4.68
N VAL A 93 -30.63 -5.41 -4.84
CA VAL A 93 -29.63 -5.58 -5.91
C VAL A 93 -30.01 -6.74 -6.81
N ASN A 94 -29.72 -6.60 -8.08
CA ASN A 94 -29.89 -7.70 -9.01
C ASN A 94 -28.78 -8.72 -8.75
N ILE A 95 -29.18 -9.93 -8.37
CA ILE A 95 -28.25 -11.04 -8.19
C ILE A 95 -27.99 -11.63 -9.57
N VAL A 96 -26.72 -11.73 -9.93
CA VAL A 96 -26.29 -12.27 -11.23
C VAL A 96 -25.50 -13.54 -10.95
N GLN A 97 -25.90 -14.64 -11.59
CA GLN A 97 -25.13 -15.88 -11.50
C GLN A 97 -23.90 -15.77 -12.39
N THR A 98 -22.78 -16.26 -11.88
CA THR A 98 -21.55 -16.38 -12.66
C THR A 98 -21.09 -17.82 -12.72
N ASP A 99 -20.51 -18.23 -13.84
CA ASP A 99 -19.85 -19.53 -13.96
C ASP A 99 -18.57 -19.57 -13.10
N GLN A 100 -17.92 -20.74 -13.06
CA GLN A 100 -16.64 -20.95 -12.36
C GLN A 100 -15.48 -20.05 -12.85
N TYR A 101 -15.67 -19.36 -13.99
CA TYR A 101 -14.71 -18.42 -14.57
C TYR A 101 -15.12 -16.95 -14.37
N GLY A 102 -16.23 -16.69 -13.68
CA GLY A 102 -16.75 -15.36 -13.40
C GLY A 102 -17.57 -14.72 -14.53
N ASN A 103 -17.95 -15.49 -15.57
CA ASN A 103 -18.82 -14.99 -16.63
C ASN A 103 -20.27 -15.03 -16.19
N VAL A 104 -21.02 -13.97 -16.47
CA VAL A 104 -22.46 -13.90 -16.20
C VAL A 104 -23.18 -15.00 -16.98
N VAL A 105 -23.84 -15.91 -16.27
CA VAL A 105 -24.72 -16.94 -16.84
C VAL A 105 -26.10 -16.31 -16.98
N ASP A 106 -26.57 -16.15 -18.20
CA ASP A 106 -27.97 -15.82 -18.45
C ASP A 106 -28.80 -17.11 -18.31
N PRO A 107 -29.78 -17.18 -17.40
CA PRO A 107 -30.65 -18.34 -17.28
C PRO A 107 -31.40 -18.70 -18.58
N ALA A 108 -31.57 -17.74 -19.49
CA ALA A 108 -32.19 -17.94 -20.80
C ALA A 108 -31.22 -18.45 -21.89
N ASP A 109 -29.91 -18.42 -21.65
CA ASP A 109 -28.87 -18.94 -22.55
C ASP A 109 -27.77 -19.67 -21.76
N PRO A 110 -28.07 -20.85 -21.19
CA PRO A 110 -27.16 -21.60 -20.32
C PRO A 110 -25.90 -22.14 -21.02
N PHE A 111 -25.76 -21.93 -22.34
CA PHE A 111 -24.60 -22.35 -23.12
C PHE A 111 -23.77 -21.18 -23.67
N GLY A 112 -24.08 -19.93 -23.31
CA GLY A 112 -23.30 -18.77 -23.74
C GLY A 112 -23.23 -18.63 -25.27
N GLY A 113 -24.33 -18.94 -25.95
CA GLY A 113 -24.45 -19.01 -27.40
C GLY A 113 -24.55 -17.64 -28.06
N GLY A 114 -23.50 -16.82 -27.97
CA GLY A 114 -23.26 -15.77 -28.95
C GLY A 114 -23.28 -16.38 -30.36
N GLY A 115 -24.34 -16.09 -31.11
CA GLY A 115 -24.72 -16.83 -32.32
C GLY A 115 -23.58 -17.18 -33.27
N GLY A 116 -23.44 -18.47 -33.57
CA GLY A 116 -22.55 -18.96 -34.61
C GLY A 116 -22.26 -20.45 -34.51
N PHE A 117 -22.84 -21.22 -35.43
CA PHE A 117 -22.64 -22.65 -35.73
C PHE A 117 -23.48 -23.66 -34.94
N GLY A 118 -24.52 -24.15 -35.63
CA GLY A 118 -25.37 -25.24 -35.20
C GLY A 118 -24.64 -26.58 -35.16
N GLY A 119 -24.75 -27.24 -34.02
CA GLY A 119 -24.52 -28.66 -33.84
C GLY A 119 -25.44 -29.12 -32.73
N ALA A 120 -26.46 -29.90 -33.07
CA ALA A 120 -27.36 -30.49 -32.09
C ALA A 120 -26.58 -31.53 -31.26
N VAL A 121 -26.55 -31.35 -29.94
CA VAL A 121 -26.05 -32.34 -28.98
C VAL A 121 -27.27 -32.84 -28.18
N PRO A 122 -27.43 -34.17 -27.97
CA PRO A 122 -28.65 -34.72 -27.38
C PRO A 122 -28.77 -34.34 -25.91
N ALA A 123 -30.02 -34.13 -25.48
CA ALA A 123 -30.40 -33.83 -24.11
C ALA A 123 -29.91 -34.92 -23.14
N VAL A 124 -29.13 -34.51 -22.15
CA VAL A 124 -28.89 -35.31 -20.94
C VAL A 124 -29.92 -34.82 -19.92
N GLU A 125 -31.12 -35.40 -19.98
CA GLU A 125 -32.11 -35.38 -18.90
C GLU A 125 -31.62 -36.33 -17.80
N GLU A 126 -30.70 -35.92 -16.92
CA GLU A 126 -30.43 -36.58 -15.62
C GLU A 126 -29.33 -35.82 -14.86
N ALA A 127 -29.64 -34.61 -14.37
CA ALA A 127 -28.92 -33.94 -13.26
C ALA A 127 -29.62 -32.63 -12.80
N ALA A 128 -30.92 -32.47 -13.04
CA ALA A 128 -31.68 -31.24 -12.75
C ALA A 128 -32.70 -31.41 -11.61
N GLU A 129 -32.48 -32.37 -10.70
CA GLU A 129 -33.22 -32.49 -9.46
C GLU A 129 -32.22 -32.38 -8.31
N GLU A 130 -32.13 -31.17 -7.73
CA GLU A 130 -31.46 -30.74 -6.49
C GLU A 130 -30.58 -29.48 -6.67
N ALA A 131 -31.13 -28.42 -7.26
CA ALA A 131 -30.65 -27.05 -7.04
C ALA A 131 -31.68 -25.98 -7.44
N ASP A 132 -32.98 -26.22 -7.23
CA ASP A 132 -33.97 -25.13 -7.28
C ASP A 132 -33.97 -24.41 -5.93
N THR A 133 -32.95 -23.58 -5.71
CA THR A 133 -33.08 -22.46 -4.79
C THR A 133 -33.44 -21.26 -5.64
N GLU A 134 -34.61 -20.67 -5.39
CA GLU A 134 -35.03 -19.38 -5.97
C GLU A 134 -34.07 -18.27 -5.51
N ILE A 135 -32.88 -18.19 -6.09
CA ILE A 135 -31.90 -17.14 -5.78
C ILE A 135 -32.33 -15.86 -6.51
N GLY A 136 -33.34 -15.18 -5.97
CA GLY A 136 -33.86 -13.95 -6.55
C GLY A 136 -35.09 -13.34 -5.87
N THR A 137 -35.69 -14.02 -4.89
CA THR A 137 -36.94 -13.59 -4.23
C THR A 137 -36.77 -13.19 -2.76
N GLU A 138 -35.61 -13.43 -2.14
CA GLU A 138 -35.41 -13.15 -0.71
C GLU A 138 -35.35 -11.64 -0.42
N ASP A 139 -36.29 -11.17 0.41
CA ASP A 139 -36.29 -9.83 0.98
C ASP A 139 -35.24 -9.68 2.10
N PHE A 140 -34.89 -8.44 2.44
CA PHE A 140 -33.94 -8.15 3.53
C PHE A 140 -34.35 -8.85 4.84
N THR A 141 -33.38 -9.47 5.51
CA THR A 141 -33.57 -10.14 6.81
C THR A 141 -33.11 -9.30 7.99
N TRP A 142 -32.18 -8.36 7.76
CA TRP A 142 -31.72 -7.48 8.83
C TRP A 142 -32.75 -6.37 9.14
N PRO A 143 -32.75 -5.84 10.38
CA PRO A 143 -33.64 -4.75 10.79
C PRO A 143 -33.63 -3.59 9.79
N ASP A 144 -34.80 -2.94 9.61
CA ASP A 144 -34.98 -1.80 8.71
C ASP A 144 -34.72 -0.45 9.39
N ASP A 145 -33.97 -0.46 10.49
CA ASP A 145 -33.61 0.71 11.27
C ASP A 145 -32.11 1.08 11.19
N GLU A 146 -31.78 2.23 11.77
CA GLU A 146 -30.43 2.77 11.83
C GLU A 146 -29.49 1.99 12.78
N GLN A 147 -30.02 1.06 13.58
CA GLN A 147 -29.29 0.24 14.54
C GLN A 147 -28.95 -1.16 14.02
N ALA A 148 -29.45 -1.54 12.84
CA ALA A 148 -29.15 -2.82 12.18
C ALA A 148 -27.64 -3.15 12.20
N PHE A 149 -26.81 -2.13 11.94
CA PHE A 149 -25.41 -2.13 12.33
C PHE A 149 -24.93 -0.70 12.57
N VAL A 150 -23.92 -0.55 13.41
CA VAL A 150 -23.23 0.74 13.61
C VAL A 150 -21.75 0.58 13.31
N SER A 151 -21.10 1.66 12.91
CA SER A 151 -19.69 1.64 12.52
C SER A 151 -18.88 2.71 13.24
N ARG A 152 -17.63 2.41 13.57
CA ARG A 152 -16.68 3.36 14.14
C ARG A 152 -15.30 3.17 13.53
N GLN A 153 -14.66 4.27 13.18
CA GLN A 153 -13.28 4.24 12.68
C GLN A 153 -12.32 4.00 13.86
N LEU A 154 -11.37 3.08 13.66
CA LEU A 154 -10.31 2.79 14.62
C LEU A 154 -8.97 2.84 13.88
N MET A 155 -8.22 3.94 14.07
CA MET A 155 -7.04 4.27 13.27
C MET A 155 -7.35 4.25 11.76
N LEU A 156 -6.75 3.35 10.98
CA LEU A 156 -7.02 3.22 9.54
C LEU A 156 -8.16 2.28 9.20
N GLY A 157 -8.54 1.40 10.12
CA GLY A 157 -9.61 0.43 9.91
C GLY A 157 -10.96 0.90 10.42
N THR A 158 -11.91 -0.01 10.36
CA THR A 158 -13.29 0.23 10.78
C THR A 158 -13.81 -0.98 11.53
N VAL A 159 -14.52 -0.74 12.62
CA VAL A 159 -15.27 -1.75 13.34
C VAL A 159 -16.76 -1.55 13.06
N PHE A 160 -17.43 -2.63 12.66
CA PHE A 160 -18.87 -2.73 12.53
C PHE A 160 -19.43 -3.57 13.67
N VAL A 161 -20.56 -3.14 14.21
CA VAL A 161 -21.20 -3.79 15.34
C VAL A 161 -22.64 -4.11 14.97
N PHE A 162 -23.01 -5.37 15.18
CA PHE A 162 -24.38 -5.88 15.08
C PHE A 162 -24.87 -6.28 16.47
N GLN A 163 -26.09 -5.89 16.83
CA GLN A 163 -26.68 -6.27 18.13
C GLN A 163 -26.95 -7.77 18.19
N GLU A 164 -27.44 -8.34 17.10
CA GLU A 164 -27.75 -9.76 16.93
C GLU A 164 -26.80 -10.43 15.92
N ASN A 165 -27.00 -11.72 15.67
CA ASN A 165 -26.25 -12.49 14.69
C ASN A 165 -26.69 -12.12 13.25
N PRO A 166 -25.82 -11.51 12.41
CA PRO A 166 -26.18 -11.13 11.05
C PRO A 166 -26.17 -12.30 10.06
N PHE A 167 -25.76 -13.50 10.47
CA PHE A 167 -25.60 -14.67 9.60
C PHE A 167 -26.86 -15.55 9.56
N PRO A 168 -27.23 -16.10 8.38
CA PRO A 168 -26.50 -16.02 7.11
C PRO A 168 -26.68 -14.67 6.39
N GLY A 169 -27.77 -13.93 6.64
CA GLY A 169 -28.14 -12.70 5.93
C GLY A 169 -28.47 -12.94 4.45
N THR A 170 -29.17 -12.01 3.80
CA THR A 170 -29.44 -12.10 2.34
C THR A 170 -28.38 -11.38 1.50
N ALA A 171 -28.36 -11.63 0.19
CA ALA A 171 -27.51 -10.88 -0.73
C ALA A 171 -27.81 -9.37 -0.70
N HIS A 172 -29.06 -8.98 -0.45
CA HIS A 172 -29.46 -7.58 -0.31
C HIS A 172 -28.88 -6.96 0.98
N ASP A 173 -28.94 -7.68 2.09
CA ASP A 173 -28.36 -7.27 3.38
C ASP A 173 -26.84 -7.05 3.26
N TRP A 174 -26.12 -8.03 2.73
CA TRP A 174 -24.67 -7.92 2.54
C TRP A 174 -24.30 -6.85 1.52
N SER A 175 -25.10 -6.64 0.48
CA SER A 175 -24.89 -5.51 -0.43
C SER A 175 -25.03 -4.17 0.27
N TRP A 176 -26.01 -4.03 1.17
CA TRP A 176 -26.19 -2.82 1.97
C TRP A 176 -24.99 -2.57 2.90
N PHE A 177 -24.49 -3.60 3.57
CA PHE A 177 -23.27 -3.52 4.37
C PHE A 177 -22.04 -3.12 3.53
N LEU A 178 -21.78 -3.82 2.42
CA LEU A 178 -20.61 -3.57 1.58
C LEU A 178 -20.63 -2.17 0.95
N LYS A 179 -21.82 -1.65 0.62
CA LYS A 179 -22.01 -0.25 0.19
C LYS A 179 -21.81 0.74 1.33
N SER A 180 -21.90 0.31 2.57
CA SER A 180 -21.66 1.15 3.76
C SER A 180 -20.17 1.30 4.06
N LEU A 181 -19.32 0.36 3.62
CA LEU A 181 -17.86 0.49 3.70
C LEU A 181 -17.33 1.69 2.91
N PRO A 182 -16.30 2.38 3.42
CA PRO A 182 -15.52 3.31 2.62
C PRO A 182 -15.01 2.63 1.35
N ASN A 183 -15.05 3.34 0.20
CA ASN A 183 -14.70 2.75 -1.10
C ASN A 183 -13.29 2.14 -1.14
N ASP A 184 -12.35 2.66 -0.37
CA ASP A 184 -10.99 2.14 -0.24
C ASP A 184 -10.89 0.95 0.71
N GLN A 185 -11.86 0.67 1.57
CA GLN A 185 -11.82 -0.47 2.50
C GLN A 185 -12.60 -1.69 2.01
N GLN A 186 -13.30 -1.59 0.88
CA GLN A 186 -14.13 -2.68 0.34
C GLN A 186 -13.34 -3.93 -0.03
N THR A 187 -12.11 -3.77 -0.52
CA THR A 187 -11.22 -4.88 -0.86
C THR A 187 -9.79 -4.53 -0.48
N TRP A 188 -8.98 -5.56 -0.22
CA TRP A 188 -7.56 -5.46 0.06
C TRP A 188 -6.83 -4.62 -1.01
N THR A 189 -7.16 -4.87 -2.27
CA THR A 189 -6.57 -4.16 -3.41
C THR A 189 -6.85 -2.67 -3.38
N LYS A 190 -8.09 -2.26 -3.03
CA LYS A 190 -8.44 -0.83 -2.90
C LYS A 190 -7.82 -0.21 -1.64
N ARG A 191 -7.68 -0.99 -0.56
CA ARG A 191 -7.13 -0.55 0.73
C ARG A 191 -5.69 -0.12 0.58
N HIS A 192 -4.91 -0.92 -0.14
CA HIS A 192 -3.49 -0.71 -0.32
C HIS A 192 -3.12 -0.06 -1.67
N GLY A 193 -4.04 -0.06 -2.64
CA GLY A 193 -3.83 0.48 -3.98
C GLY A 193 -2.86 -0.32 -4.84
N ILE A 194 -2.57 -1.55 -4.47
CA ILE A 194 -1.78 -2.51 -5.24
C ILE A 194 -2.46 -3.88 -5.18
N SER A 195 -2.03 -4.81 -6.02
CA SER A 195 -2.37 -6.23 -5.87
C SER A 195 -1.11 -6.99 -5.48
N ALA A 196 -1.22 -7.92 -4.52
CA ALA A 196 -0.16 -8.89 -4.21
C ALA A 196 -0.21 -10.12 -5.13
N ARG A 197 -1.13 -10.15 -6.11
CA ARG A 197 -1.36 -11.28 -7.02
C ARG A 197 -1.15 -10.92 -8.49
N ILE A 198 -1.30 -9.65 -8.83
CA ILE A 198 -1.24 -9.13 -10.20
C ILE A 198 -0.23 -7.98 -10.23
N GLY A 199 0.54 -7.87 -11.31
CA GLY A 199 1.49 -6.78 -11.47
C GLY A 199 0.82 -5.40 -11.56
N SER A 200 1.59 -4.34 -11.31
CA SER A 200 1.15 -2.95 -11.30
C SER A 200 1.54 -2.22 -12.58
N ASN A 201 0.58 -1.53 -13.19
CA ASN A 201 0.79 -0.60 -14.29
C ASN A 201 1.55 0.68 -13.84
N GLU A 202 1.39 1.09 -12.58
CA GLU A 202 2.08 2.22 -11.95
C GLU A 202 3.52 1.89 -11.50
N PHE A 203 4.06 0.71 -11.82
CA PHE A 203 5.41 0.33 -11.39
C PHE A 203 6.46 1.34 -11.87
N LEU A 204 6.38 1.78 -13.12
CA LEU A 204 7.35 2.72 -13.71
C LEU A 204 7.17 4.16 -13.22
N ASP A 205 6.06 4.49 -12.56
CA ASP A 205 5.78 5.83 -12.07
C ASP A 205 6.48 6.11 -10.72
N PHE A 206 7.03 5.08 -10.07
CA PHE A 206 7.70 5.21 -8.78
C PHE A 206 9.18 4.76 -8.80
N LEU A 207 9.89 5.08 -9.89
CA LEU A 207 11.32 4.74 -10.01
C LEU A 207 12.23 5.68 -9.21
N ILE A 208 13.40 5.18 -8.84
CA ILE A 208 14.48 5.96 -8.21
C ILE A 208 15.11 6.88 -9.28
N PRO A 209 15.10 8.22 -9.12
CA PRO A 209 15.50 9.14 -10.19
C PRO A 209 16.93 8.95 -10.72
N SER A 210 17.90 8.59 -9.86
CA SER A 210 19.28 8.38 -10.32
C SER A 210 19.54 7.01 -10.95
N VAL A 211 18.59 6.09 -10.89
CA VAL A 211 18.69 4.78 -11.54
C VAL A 211 18.24 4.95 -12.98
N ARG A 212 19.20 5.31 -13.83
CA ARG A 212 18.98 5.58 -15.25
C ARG A 212 18.40 4.36 -15.97
N GLY A 213 17.70 4.62 -17.09
CA GLY A 213 17.43 3.58 -18.09
C GLY A 213 18.72 3.03 -18.70
N ILE A 214 18.62 1.89 -19.37
CA ILE A 214 19.73 1.30 -20.11
C ILE A 214 20.12 2.28 -21.23
N PRO A 215 21.38 2.80 -21.28
CA PRO A 215 21.79 3.75 -22.30
C PRO A 215 22.08 3.03 -23.62
N VAL A 216 21.03 2.61 -24.33
CA VAL A 216 21.11 1.78 -25.55
C VAL A 216 22.08 2.37 -26.57
N PHE A 217 22.03 3.67 -26.82
CA PHE A 217 22.95 4.34 -27.76
C PHE A 217 24.42 4.27 -27.33
N ALA A 218 24.72 4.39 -26.03
CA ALA A 218 26.08 4.27 -25.54
C ALA A 218 26.60 2.84 -25.73
N PHE A 219 25.76 1.83 -25.49
CA PHE A 219 26.09 0.43 -25.74
C PHE A 219 26.29 0.15 -27.23
N LEU A 220 25.41 0.64 -28.11
CA LEU A 220 25.55 0.49 -29.55
C LEU A 220 26.83 1.14 -30.08
N LEU A 221 27.15 2.37 -29.63
CA LEU A 221 28.38 3.06 -29.98
C LEU A 221 29.61 2.27 -29.51
N LEU A 222 29.59 1.79 -28.26
CA LEU A 222 30.67 1.00 -27.70
C LEU A 222 30.89 -0.32 -28.48
N ILE A 223 29.84 -1.08 -28.77
CA ILE A 223 29.94 -2.33 -29.54
C ILE A 223 30.45 -2.05 -30.95
N THR A 224 29.99 -0.95 -31.57
CA THR A 224 30.47 -0.53 -32.90
C THR A 224 31.96 -0.18 -32.86
N LEU A 225 32.40 0.62 -31.89
CA LEU A 225 33.79 0.99 -31.72
C LEU A 225 34.67 -0.24 -31.45
N PHE A 226 34.22 -1.13 -30.57
CA PHE A 226 34.90 -2.38 -30.24
C PHE A 226 35.07 -3.27 -31.47
N THR A 227 34.02 -3.42 -32.28
CA THR A 227 34.04 -4.20 -33.53
C THR A 227 35.04 -3.61 -34.54
N ILE A 228 35.08 -2.27 -34.67
CA ILE A 228 36.04 -1.59 -35.54
C ILE A 228 37.48 -1.80 -35.05
N VAL A 229 37.71 -1.67 -33.74
CA VAL A 229 39.04 -1.83 -33.14
C VAL A 229 39.56 -3.25 -33.32
N ILE A 230 38.75 -4.27 -32.99
CA ILE A 230 39.17 -5.67 -33.06
C ILE A 230 39.26 -6.20 -34.50
N GLY A 231 38.36 -5.76 -35.38
CA GLY A 231 38.33 -6.20 -36.76
C GLY A 231 39.30 -5.39 -37.63
N PRO A 232 38.81 -4.37 -38.37
CA PRO A 232 39.60 -3.69 -39.38
C PRO A 232 40.84 -3.01 -38.82
N LEU A 233 40.77 -2.36 -37.66
CA LEU A 233 41.90 -1.57 -37.14
C LEU A 233 43.08 -2.47 -36.71
N ASN A 234 42.80 -3.48 -35.87
CA ASN A 234 43.80 -4.44 -35.40
C ASN A 234 44.38 -5.27 -36.55
N TYR A 235 43.54 -5.72 -37.49
CA TYR A 235 43.99 -6.44 -38.68
C TYR A 235 44.94 -5.59 -39.55
N LEU A 236 44.54 -4.37 -39.91
CA LEU A 236 45.37 -3.48 -40.73
C LEU A 236 46.69 -3.12 -40.06
N TRP A 237 46.69 -2.94 -38.73
CA TRP A 237 47.88 -2.65 -37.95
C TRP A 237 48.86 -3.83 -37.94
N LEU A 238 48.38 -5.06 -37.69
CA LEU A 238 49.22 -6.27 -37.69
C LEU A 238 49.67 -6.68 -39.08
N TRP A 239 48.83 -6.46 -40.10
CA TRP A 239 49.17 -6.68 -41.50
C TRP A 239 50.33 -5.78 -41.94
N ARG A 240 50.27 -4.47 -41.63
CA ARG A 240 51.40 -3.54 -41.88
C ARG A 240 52.69 -3.98 -41.18
N LYS A 241 52.59 -4.57 -39.98
CA LYS A 241 53.75 -5.08 -39.24
C LYS A 241 54.17 -6.51 -39.63
N ARG A 242 53.50 -7.15 -40.60
CA ARG A 242 53.72 -8.55 -41.01
C ARG A 242 53.67 -9.58 -39.87
N ARG A 243 52.87 -9.32 -38.83
CA ARG A 243 52.75 -10.18 -37.62
C ARG A 243 51.31 -10.65 -37.41
N LEU A 244 50.66 -11.14 -38.46
CA LEU A 244 49.26 -11.57 -38.40
C LEU A 244 49.00 -12.70 -37.39
N TYR A 245 49.99 -13.55 -37.10
CA TYR A 245 49.88 -14.60 -36.09
C TYR A 245 49.59 -14.06 -34.67
N LEU A 246 49.92 -12.79 -34.39
CA LEU A 246 49.61 -12.15 -33.11
C LEU A 246 48.11 -11.85 -32.92
N LEU A 247 47.28 -11.97 -33.97
CA LEU A 247 45.83 -11.84 -33.83
C LEU A 247 45.27 -12.80 -32.77
N VAL A 248 45.86 -14.00 -32.65
CA VAL A 248 45.50 -15.01 -31.64
C VAL A 248 45.65 -14.45 -30.21
N LEU A 249 46.58 -13.53 -29.98
CA LEU A 249 46.83 -12.91 -28.68
C LEU A 249 46.13 -11.56 -28.53
N THR A 250 46.11 -10.73 -29.57
CA THR A 250 45.58 -9.35 -29.46
C THR A 250 44.07 -9.33 -29.30
N ILE A 251 43.33 -10.25 -29.93
CA ILE A 251 41.87 -10.30 -29.81
C ILE A 251 41.45 -10.60 -28.36
N PRO A 252 41.93 -11.67 -27.70
CA PRO A 252 41.66 -11.89 -26.27
C PRO A 252 42.13 -10.74 -25.38
N ALA A 253 43.30 -10.14 -25.65
CA ALA A 253 43.82 -9.04 -24.85
C ALA A 253 42.93 -7.79 -24.92
N PHE A 254 42.46 -7.40 -26.12
CA PHE A 254 41.52 -6.29 -26.26
C PHE A 254 40.18 -6.60 -25.61
N ALA A 255 39.65 -7.81 -25.78
CA ALA A 255 38.41 -8.24 -25.13
C ALA A 255 38.52 -8.15 -23.60
N LEU A 256 39.63 -8.61 -23.02
CA LEU A 256 39.89 -8.52 -21.58
C LEU A 256 40.02 -7.07 -21.12
N ALA A 257 40.78 -6.24 -21.83
CA ALA A 257 40.96 -4.83 -21.51
C ALA A 257 39.64 -4.05 -21.56
N THR A 258 38.82 -4.26 -22.60
CA THR A 258 37.51 -3.62 -22.72
C THR A 258 36.56 -4.11 -21.62
N SER A 259 36.55 -5.41 -21.32
CA SER A 259 35.73 -5.96 -20.23
C SER A 259 36.10 -5.34 -18.88
N LEU A 260 37.40 -5.23 -18.59
CA LEU A 260 37.90 -4.60 -17.36
C LEU A 260 37.56 -3.11 -17.30
N ALA A 261 37.65 -2.40 -18.42
CA ALA A 261 37.30 -0.99 -18.50
C ALA A 261 35.79 -0.77 -18.25
N LEU A 262 34.92 -1.58 -18.86
CA LEU A 262 33.48 -1.52 -18.64
C LEU A 262 33.11 -1.87 -17.20
N PHE A 263 33.71 -2.92 -16.65
CA PHE A 263 33.50 -3.31 -15.26
C PHE A 263 33.91 -2.17 -14.31
N SER A 264 35.09 -1.60 -14.52
CA SER A 264 35.61 -0.48 -13.72
C SER A 264 34.69 0.73 -13.82
N TYR A 265 34.34 1.15 -15.04
CA TYR A 265 33.39 2.24 -15.25
C TYR A 265 32.06 1.98 -14.53
N SER A 266 31.54 0.76 -14.62
CA SER A 266 30.27 0.40 -14.01
C SER A 266 30.32 0.41 -12.48
N ALA A 267 31.43 -0.06 -11.89
CA ALA A 267 31.67 -0.01 -10.45
C ALA A 267 31.73 1.44 -9.94
N PHE A 268 32.44 2.33 -10.64
CA PHE A 268 32.55 3.74 -10.26
C PHE A 268 31.25 4.54 -10.50
N ALA A 269 30.57 4.32 -11.62
CA ALA A 269 29.40 5.10 -12.00
C ALA A 269 28.14 4.75 -11.19
N HIS A 270 27.91 3.46 -10.90
CA HIS A 270 26.72 3.03 -10.17
C HIS A 270 26.97 2.88 -8.66
N GLY A 271 28.22 2.66 -8.26
CA GLY A 271 28.58 2.34 -6.89
C GLY A 271 28.05 0.97 -6.44
N PHE A 272 28.37 0.60 -5.20
CA PHE A 272 27.92 -0.64 -4.56
C PHE A 272 26.82 -0.42 -3.52
N SER A 273 26.49 0.84 -3.22
CA SER A 273 25.48 1.20 -2.21
C SER A 273 24.06 0.89 -2.70
N THR A 274 23.17 0.61 -1.76
CA THR A 274 21.72 0.55 -2.01
C THR A 274 21.15 1.97 -2.08
N LYS A 275 20.42 2.27 -3.15
CA LYS A 275 19.64 3.50 -3.30
C LYS A 275 18.20 3.20 -2.94
N SER A 276 17.51 4.14 -2.30
CA SER A 276 16.10 4.01 -1.97
C SER A 276 15.30 5.22 -2.40
N ARG A 277 14.01 5.01 -2.65
CA ARG A 277 12.98 6.05 -2.74
C ARG A 277 11.79 5.56 -1.93
N ALA A 278 11.31 6.36 -0.99
CA ALA A 278 10.17 5.99 -0.15
C ALA A 278 9.08 7.07 -0.23
N ARG A 279 7.83 6.65 -0.26
CA ARG A 279 6.67 7.52 -0.13
C ARG A 279 5.77 6.92 0.92
N THR A 280 5.70 7.58 2.07
CA THR A 280 5.11 6.99 3.28
C THR A 280 4.19 7.97 3.96
N VAL A 281 3.12 7.42 4.54
CA VAL A 281 2.24 8.13 5.47
C VAL A 281 2.24 7.37 6.77
N THR A 282 2.54 8.06 7.86
CA THR A 282 2.54 7.50 9.21
C THR A 282 1.45 8.18 10.03
N PHE A 283 0.62 7.37 10.67
CA PHE A 283 -0.49 7.80 11.51
C PHE A 283 -0.10 7.56 12.95
N ILE A 284 -0.12 8.59 13.80
CA ILE A 284 0.21 8.51 15.22
C ILE A 284 -1.03 8.80 16.05
N ASP A 285 -1.38 7.88 16.93
CA ASP A 285 -2.25 8.17 18.07
C ASP A 285 -1.41 8.30 19.33
N GLN A 286 -1.33 9.52 19.84
CA GLN A 286 -0.53 9.84 21.02
C GLN A 286 -1.12 9.30 22.32
N LYS A 287 -2.43 9.00 22.36
CA LYS A 287 -3.09 8.47 23.55
C LYS A 287 -2.80 6.99 23.73
N SER A 288 -2.84 6.23 22.64
CA SER A 288 -2.53 4.79 22.64
C SER A 288 -1.03 4.51 22.50
N ASN A 289 -0.20 5.52 22.23
CA ASN A 289 1.22 5.39 21.86
C ASN A 289 1.43 4.45 20.67
N THR A 290 0.56 4.54 19.67
CA THR A 290 0.56 3.65 18.51
C THR A 290 0.84 4.44 17.24
N ALA A 291 1.72 3.90 16.40
CA ALA A 291 1.95 4.40 15.06
C ALA A 291 1.70 3.31 14.01
N VAL A 292 0.97 3.67 12.96
CA VAL A 292 0.75 2.84 11.78
C VAL A 292 1.36 3.52 10.57
N SER A 293 2.25 2.85 9.86
CA SER A 293 2.89 3.41 8.66
C SER A 293 2.52 2.59 7.44
N ILE A 294 2.09 3.27 6.37
CA ILE A 294 1.94 2.68 5.04
C ILE A 294 2.95 3.33 4.11
N GLY A 295 3.73 2.53 3.40
CA GLY A 295 4.80 3.01 2.55
C GLY A 295 4.98 2.22 1.26
N ARG A 296 5.12 2.94 0.14
CA ARG A 296 5.69 2.38 -1.09
C ARG A 296 7.17 2.69 -1.13
N ILE A 297 7.97 1.64 -1.28
CA ILE A 297 9.43 1.72 -1.24
C ILE A 297 9.96 1.18 -2.55
N ALA A 298 10.86 1.91 -3.21
CA ALA A 298 11.66 1.43 -4.31
C ALA A 298 13.11 1.29 -3.88
N LEU A 299 13.72 0.13 -4.17
CA LEU A 299 15.10 -0.19 -3.85
C LEU A 299 15.88 -0.58 -5.11
N PHE A 300 17.15 -0.17 -5.13
CA PHE A 300 18.11 -0.59 -6.13
C PHE A 300 19.45 -0.83 -5.46
N ALA A 301 19.85 -2.10 -5.38
CA ALA A 301 21.13 -2.50 -4.81
C ALA A 301 22.21 -2.50 -5.89
N GLY A 302 23.29 -1.72 -5.73
CA GLY A 302 24.46 -1.83 -6.60
C GLY A 302 25.12 -3.21 -6.50
N LEU A 303 25.19 -3.71 -5.26
CA LEU A 303 25.52 -5.09 -4.90
C LEU A 303 24.46 -5.58 -3.91
N ALA A 304 23.90 -6.77 -4.15
CA ALA A 304 22.90 -7.36 -3.27
C ALA A 304 23.45 -7.53 -1.84
N PRO A 305 22.65 -7.23 -0.80
CA PRO A 305 23.06 -7.43 0.58
C PRO A 305 23.26 -8.93 0.85
N ARG A 306 24.42 -9.30 1.44
CA ARG A 306 24.76 -10.71 1.71
C ARG A 306 23.79 -11.42 2.65
N GLY A 307 23.15 -10.68 3.54
CA GLY A 307 22.21 -11.21 4.53
C GLY A 307 20.75 -11.01 4.15
N GLY A 308 20.44 -10.72 2.88
CA GLY A 308 19.07 -10.44 2.43
C GLY A 308 18.51 -9.13 2.98
N MET A 309 17.19 -9.07 3.09
CA MET A 309 16.49 -7.96 3.71
C MET A 309 15.83 -8.40 5.03
N ARG A 310 15.91 -7.57 6.06
CA ARG A 310 15.34 -7.86 7.38
C ARG A 310 14.25 -6.85 7.73
N PHE A 311 13.11 -7.38 8.13
CA PHE A 311 11.97 -6.62 8.61
C PHE A 311 11.54 -7.16 9.98
N SER A 312 10.98 -6.27 10.79
CA SER A 312 10.32 -6.65 12.04
C SER A 312 9.13 -7.55 11.76
N THR A 313 8.77 -8.39 12.74
CA THR A 313 7.52 -9.16 12.77
C THR A 313 6.27 -8.28 12.88
N GLU A 314 6.46 -6.97 13.00
CA GLU A 314 5.41 -5.96 13.01
C GLU A 314 5.29 -5.18 11.68
N THR A 315 6.00 -5.62 10.63
CA THR A 315 5.96 -5.03 9.29
C THR A 315 5.52 -6.08 8.27
N ALA A 316 4.34 -5.88 7.68
CA ALA A 316 3.91 -6.63 6.51
C ALA A 316 4.59 -6.07 5.24
N VAL A 317 5.13 -6.96 4.41
CA VAL A 317 5.90 -6.61 3.20
C VAL A 317 5.32 -7.34 1.99
N TYR A 318 4.97 -6.59 0.95
CA TYR A 318 4.43 -7.14 -0.29
C TYR A 318 5.27 -6.69 -1.49
N PRO A 319 5.77 -7.62 -2.31
CA PRO A 319 6.48 -7.25 -3.53
C PRO A 319 5.53 -6.59 -4.53
N ILE A 320 6.03 -5.59 -5.25
CA ILE A 320 5.34 -4.94 -6.37
C ILE A 320 6.19 -5.17 -7.61
N TRP A 321 5.57 -5.72 -8.66
CA TRP A 321 6.22 -6.00 -9.94
C TRP A 321 5.40 -5.41 -11.11
N PRO A 322 5.98 -5.25 -12.31
CA PRO A 322 5.27 -4.74 -13.49
C PRO A 322 4.08 -5.62 -13.94
N GLU A 323 3.04 -5.00 -14.49
CA GLU A 323 1.77 -5.63 -14.96
C GLU A 323 1.95 -6.93 -15.77
N ASN A 324 2.91 -6.96 -16.70
CA ASN A 324 3.13 -8.09 -17.62
C ASN A 324 4.25 -9.03 -17.17
N THR A 325 4.54 -9.07 -15.87
CA THR A 325 5.60 -9.91 -15.29
C THR A 325 5.08 -10.63 -14.05
N GLY A 326 5.87 -11.54 -13.51
CA GLY A 326 5.65 -12.14 -12.19
C GLY A 326 6.79 -11.80 -11.26
N PHE A 327 6.52 -11.86 -9.95
CA PHE A 327 7.61 -12.04 -9.01
C PHE A 327 8.27 -13.40 -9.28
N GLU A 328 9.58 -13.43 -9.53
CA GLU A 328 10.29 -14.64 -9.93
C GLU A 328 10.23 -15.71 -8.83
N SER A 329 11.08 -15.53 -7.80
CA SER A 329 11.12 -16.38 -6.61
C SER A 329 11.99 -15.71 -5.55
N GLY A 330 11.78 -16.09 -4.30
CA GLY A 330 12.60 -15.65 -3.18
C GLY A 330 12.53 -16.66 -2.05
N SER A 331 13.56 -16.68 -1.21
CA SER A 331 13.55 -17.44 0.04
C SER A 331 13.30 -16.50 1.21
N VAL A 332 12.52 -16.97 2.17
CA VAL A 332 12.28 -16.24 3.42
C VAL A 332 12.58 -17.18 4.58
N ASP A 333 13.27 -16.65 5.58
CA ASP A 333 13.50 -17.27 6.86
C ASP A 333 12.63 -16.54 7.89
N TRP A 334 11.76 -17.30 8.58
CA TRP A 334 10.82 -16.83 9.60
C TRP A 334 11.17 -17.35 11.00
N THR A 335 12.39 -17.87 11.21
CA THR A 335 12.76 -18.51 12.49
C THR A 335 12.74 -17.53 13.65
N ASP A 336 13.39 -16.36 13.50
CA ASP A 336 13.49 -15.33 14.56
C ASP A 336 12.87 -13.99 14.16
N GLN A 337 12.95 -13.62 12.88
CA GLN A 337 12.49 -12.35 12.30
C GLN A 337 12.01 -12.60 10.87
N GLN A 338 11.43 -11.59 10.23
CA GLN A 338 11.14 -11.66 8.80
C GLN A 338 12.41 -11.38 7.98
N ASN A 339 13.17 -12.44 7.65
CA ASN A 339 14.40 -12.35 6.86
C ASN A 339 14.18 -12.82 5.42
N LEU A 340 14.03 -11.87 4.50
CA LEU A 340 13.97 -12.06 3.06
C LEU A 340 15.37 -12.36 2.52
N ALA A 341 15.82 -13.61 2.73
CA ALA A 341 17.22 -14.02 2.61
C ALA A 341 17.79 -13.92 1.19
N SER A 342 17.04 -14.31 0.15
CA SER A 342 17.51 -14.26 -1.24
C SER A 342 16.37 -14.07 -2.25
N GLY A 343 16.68 -13.54 -3.44
CA GLY A 343 15.71 -13.32 -4.54
C GLY A 343 14.92 -12.00 -4.43
N TRP A 344 14.82 -11.42 -3.24
CA TRP A 344 14.00 -10.23 -3.00
C TRP A 344 14.64 -8.90 -3.41
N LEU A 345 15.96 -8.76 -3.27
CA LEU A 345 16.71 -7.55 -3.69
C LEU A 345 17.94 -7.92 -4.53
N PRO A 346 17.76 -8.33 -5.80
CA PRO A 346 18.87 -8.69 -6.65
C PRO A 346 19.77 -7.49 -7.00
N SER A 347 21.03 -7.77 -7.31
CA SER A 347 21.97 -6.75 -7.74
C SER A 347 21.50 -6.13 -9.06
N ARG A 348 21.45 -4.79 -9.09
CA ARG A 348 21.12 -4.00 -10.27
C ARG A 348 19.71 -4.22 -10.83
N THR A 349 18.81 -4.74 -10.01
CA THR A 349 17.39 -4.88 -10.35
C THR A 349 16.59 -3.79 -9.65
N ARG A 350 15.59 -3.25 -10.36
CA ARG A 350 14.61 -2.31 -9.78
C ARG A 350 13.60 -3.15 -9.00
N THR A 351 13.50 -2.90 -7.71
CA THR A 351 12.58 -3.63 -6.83
C THR A 351 11.68 -2.63 -6.13
N GLN A 352 10.43 -3.03 -5.89
CA GLN A 352 9.47 -2.21 -5.15
C GLN A 352 8.70 -3.06 -4.17
N PHE A 353 8.34 -2.46 -3.04
CA PHE A 353 7.59 -3.07 -1.97
C PHE A 353 6.50 -2.12 -1.48
N LEU A 354 5.36 -2.67 -1.13
CA LEU A 354 4.48 -2.07 -0.15
C LEU A 354 4.90 -2.57 1.23
N THR A 355 4.93 -1.64 2.18
CA THR A 355 5.13 -1.91 3.60
C THR A 355 3.97 -1.36 4.39
N VAL A 356 3.48 -2.15 5.33
CA VAL A 356 2.51 -1.72 6.34
C VAL A 356 3.08 -2.12 7.68
N SER A 357 3.30 -1.19 8.59
CA SER A 357 3.84 -1.50 9.91
C SER A 357 2.99 -0.92 11.02
N HIS A 358 2.97 -1.64 12.15
CA HIS A 358 2.31 -1.23 13.38
C HIS A 358 3.34 -1.22 14.51
N ARG A 359 3.66 -0.06 15.08
CA ARG A 359 4.69 0.06 16.12
C ARG A 359 4.23 0.90 17.29
N ASP A 360 4.91 0.74 18.41
CA ASP A 360 4.76 1.66 19.53
C ASP A 360 5.52 2.96 19.23
N GLU A 361 4.89 4.09 19.53
CA GLU A 361 5.45 5.42 19.32
C GLU A 361 5.16 6.28 20.54
N ARG A 362 6.23 6.63 21.28
CA ARG A 362 6.14 7.42 22.52
C ARG A 362 6.33 8.91 22.26
N GLY A 363 6.94 9.25 21.12
CA GLY A 363 7.10 10.63 20.71
C GLY A 363 5.74 11.28 20.50
N ARG A 364 5.63 12.55 20.89
CA ARG A 364 4.36 13.29 20.83
C ARG A 364 4.60 14.76 20.53
N LEU A 365 3.64 15.38 19.85
CA LEU A 365 3.46 16.81 19.85
C LEU A 365 2.73 17.23 21.12
N THR A 366 3.33 18.15 21.86
CA THR A 366 2.65 18.84 22.96
C THR A 366 2.15 20.17 22.43
N VAL A 367 0.84 20.35 22.43
CA VAL A 367 0.17 21.54 21.92
C VAL A 367 -0.41 22.32 23.09
N ASN A 368 0.09 23.54 23.30
CA ASN A 368 -0.36 24.47 24.32
C ASN A 368 -1.11 25.63 23.66
N ASP A 369 -2.42 25.71 23.91
CA ASP A 369 -3.25 26.83 23.48
C ASP A 369 -3.03 28.02 24.43
N THR A 370 -2.42 29.07 23.92
CA THR A 370 -2.17 30.32 24.67
C THR A 370 -3.35 31.30 24.59
N GLY A 371 -4.46 30.92 23.94
CA GLY A 371 -5.69 31.71 23.87
C GLY A 371 -5.64 32.89 22.89
N GLY A 372 -4.62 32.97 22.05
CA GLY A 372 -4.42 34.02 21.04
C GLY A 372 -4.47 33.52 19.60
N ASP A 373 -3.79 34.26 18.71
CA ASP A 373 -3.57 33.91 17.28
C ASP A 373 -2.29 33.09 17.07
N THR A 374 -1.67 32.62 18.15
CA THR A 374 -0.50 31.75 18.13
C THR A 374 -0.75 30.48 18.93
N LEU A 375 -0.16 29.39 18.49
CA LEU A 375 -0.21 28.09 19.15
C LEU A 375 1.21 27.67 19.50
N GLU A 376 1.49 27.38 20.77
CA GLU A 376 2.81 26.86 21.15
C GLU A 376 2.82 25.34 20.96
N VAL A 377 3.77 24.84 20.18
CA VAL A 377 3.93 23.40 19.92
C VAL A 377 5.35 22.97 20.21
N THR A 378 5.48 21.88 20.97
CA THR A 378 6.76 21.23 21.25
C THR A 378 6.84 19.90 20.52
N ASN A 379 7.88 19.72 19.70
CA ASN A 379 8.15 18.50 18.97
C ASN A 379 8.88 17.48 19.87
N GLY A 380 8.13 16.55 20.47
CA GLY A 380 8.70 15.44 21.24
C GLY A 380 9.00 14.19 20.41
N LEU A 381 8.95 14.27 19.08
CA LEU A 381 9.27 13.16 18.18
C LEU A 381 10.78 13.12 17.93
N GLU A 382 11.31 11.95 17.56
CA GLU A 382 12.75 11.77 17.30
C GLU A 382 13.25 12.47 16.03
N TRP A 383 12.34 12.97 15.21
CA TRP A 383 12.60 13.50 13.87
C TRP A 383 12.18 14.97 13.74
N GLY A 384 12.94 15.71 12.95
CA GLY A 384 12.64 17.10 12.62
C GLY A 384 11.43 17.23 11.71
N LEU A 385 10.57 18.20 12.00
CA LEU A 385 9.42 18.53 11.16
C LEU A 385 9.81 19.66 10.23
N LYS A 386 9.79 19.39 8.93
CA LYS A 386 10.05 20.40 7.92
C LYS A 386 8.89 21.39 7.80
N ALA A 387 7.67 20.87 7.86
CA ALA A 387 6.45 21.68 7.89
C ALA A 387 5.39 20.99 8.73
N LEU A 388 4.57 21.76 9.43
CA LEU A 388 3.55 21.29 10.35
C LEU A 388 2.28 22.14 10.19
N ILE A 389 1.14 21.48 10.02
CA ILE A 389 -0.19 22.07 10.16
C ILE A 389 -0.85 21.45 11.40
N VAL A 390 -1.35 22.27 12.31
CA VAL A 390 -2.07 21.83 13.51
C VAL A 390 -3.48 22.41 13.50
N ALA A 391 -4.48 21.56 13.71
CA ALA A 391 -5.83 21.95 14.06
C ALA A 391 -5.99 21.97 15.58
N ASP A 392 -6.36 23.12 16.13
CA ASP A 392 -6.67 23.24 17.56
C ASP A 392 -8.00 22.56 17.93
N LYS A 393 -8.42 22.68 19.19
CA LYS A 393 -9.69 22.12 19.68
C LYS A 393 -10.91 22.78 19.04
N GLN A 394 -10.76 23.99 18.55
CA GLN A 394 -11.79 24.80 17.90
C GLN A 394 -11.78 24.61 16.37
N GLY A 395 -10.83 23.84 15.82
CA GLY A 395 -10.65 23.59 14.39
C GLY A 395 -9.92 24.72 13.64
N ARG A 396 -9.32 25.69 14.34
CA ARG A 396 -8.46 26.71 13.72
C ARG A 396 -7.13 26.07 13.33
N LEU A 397 -6.64 26.44 12.15
CA LEU A 397 -5.41 25.89 11.59
C LEU A 397 -4.24 26.81 11.85
N PHE A 398 -3.13 26.23 12.31
CA PHE A 398 -1.86 26.91 12.57
C PHE A 398 -0.74 26.25 11.77
N TYR A 399 0.29 27.02 11.42
CA TYR A 399 1.40 26.55 10.59
C TYR A 399 2.75 26.76 11.27
N GLY A 400 3.65 25.80 11.08
CA GLY A 400 5.05 25.94 11.45
C GLY A 400 5.97 25.31 10.43
N GLU A 401 7.19 25.78 10.42
CA GLU A 401 8.27 25.34 9.54
C GLU A 401 9.49 25.00 10.39
N ASP A 402 10.29 24.04 9.92
CA ASP A 402 11.60 23.67 10.46
C ASP A 402 11.64 23.63 12.00
N ILE A 403 10.90 22.68 12.58
CA ILE A 403 10.83 22.40 14.01
C ILE A 403 11.70 21.17 14.31
N PRO A 404 12.95 21.33 14.82
CA PRO A 404 13.81 20.21 15.14
C PRO A 404 13.22 19.28 16.20
N ALA A 405 13.73 18.06 16.27
CA ALA A 405 13.41 17.13 17.35
C ALA A 405 13.75 17.77 18.71
N GLY A 406 12.83 17.70 19.67
CA GLY A 406 12.95 18.28 21.01
C GLY A 406 12.75 19.80 21.09
N ALA A 407 12.48 20.50 19.99
CA ALA A 407 12.32 21.95 19.98
C ALA A 407 10.86 22.40 20.15
N SER A 408 10.66 23.61 20.69
CA SER A 408 9.36 24.29 20.75
C SER A 408 9.30 25.43 19.75
N SER A 409 8.13 25.65 19.16
CA SER A 409 7.88 26.73 18.20
C SER A 409 6.51 27.36 18.44
N GLN A 410 6.38 28.65 18.12
CA GLN A 410 5.09 29.34 18.11
C GLN A 410 4.55 29.39 16.69
N LEU A 411 3.43 28.71 16.47
CA LEU A 411 2.77 28.60 15.19
C LEU A 411 1.76 29.75 15.03
N PRO A 412 1.89 30.65 14.04
CA PRO A 412 0.83 31.57 13.69
C PRO A 412 -0.33 30.86 12.97
N LEU A 413 -1.47 31.55 12.88
CA LEU A 413 -2.60 31.11 12.05
C LEU A 413 -2.17 30.82 10.60
N LEU A 414 -2.74 29.77 10.02
CA LEU A 414 -2.46 29.33 8.66
C LEU A 414 -2.89 30.41 7.64
N THR A 415 -1.91 30.90 6.87
CA THR A 415 -2.14 31.81 5.75
C THR A 415 -2.22 31.04 4.42
N ASP A 416 -2.77 31.67 3.37
CA ASP A 416 -2.82 31.06 2.04
C ASP A 416 -1.42 30.83 1.43
N GLU A 417 -0.44 31.65 1.83
CA GLU A 417 0.96 31.51 1.43
C GLU A 417 1.59 30.28 2.06
N ASN A 418 1.51 30.16 3.39
CA ASN A 418 2.02 29.01 4.14
C ASN A 418 1.33 27.71 3.73
N HIS A 419 0.03 27.76 3.43
CA HIS A 419 -0.68 26.60 2.92
C HIS A 419 -0.17 26.18 1.53
N ARG A 420 0.10 27.12 0.61
CA ARG A 420 0.71 26.79 -0.69
C ARG A 420 2.12 26.22 -0.54
N GLU A 421 2.89 26.70 0.42
CA GLU A 421 4.20 26.14 0.74
C GLU A 421 4.09 24.68 1.19
N PHE A 422 3.20 24.39 2.15
CA PHE A 422 2.93 23.01 2.57
C PHE A 422 2.50 22.12 1.39
N GLN A 423 1.63 22.61 0.51
CA GLN A 423 1.20 21.91 -0.70
C GLN A 423 2.37 21.62 -1.65
N GLN A 424 3.28 22.58 -1.82
CA GLN A 424 4.49 22.40 -2.63
C GLN A 424 5.38 21.32 -2.04
N LEU A 425 5.66 21.39 -0.73
CA LEU A 425 6.47 20.40 -0.01
C LEU A 425 5.88 18.98 -0.11
N ALA A 426 4.56 18.84 0.06
CA ALA A 426 3.86 17.56 -0.08
C ALA A 426 3.82 17.04 -1.53
N SER A 427 4.13 17.89 -2.51
CA SER A 427 4.08 17.58 -3.94
C SER A 427 5.46 17.45 -4.60
N VAL A 428 6.57 17.68 -3.86
CA VAL A 428 7.94 17.69 -4.42
C VAL A 428 8.30 16.38 -5.12
N PHE A 429 7.86 15.24 -4.58
CA PHE A 429 8.15 13.91 -5.09
C PHE A 429 6.88 13.15 -5.47
N PRO A 430 6.25 13.47 -6.63
CA PRO A 430 4.99 12.87 -7.04
C PRO A 430 5.15 11.40 -7.47
N LEU A 431 4.04 10.67 -7.46
CA LEU A 431 3.89 9.37 -8.12
C LEU A 431 3.86 9.57 -9.64
N ALA A 432 5.01 9.85 -10.24
CA ALA A 432 5.16 10.06 -11.66
C ALA A 432 6.55 9.61 -12.13
N LYS A 433 6.63 9.16 -13.39
CA LYS A 433 7.90 8.79 -14.04
C LYS A 433 8.93 9.91 -13.82
N PRO A 434 10.12 9.60 -13.28
CA PRO A 434 11.14 10.63 -13.08
C PRO A 434 11.49 11.32 -14.39
N LYS A 435 11.53 12.66 -14.40
CA LYS A 435 11.88 13.51 -15.56
C LYS A 435 13.24 13.21 -16.20
N GLN A 436 14.09 12.37 -15.60
CA GLN A 436 15.38 11.95 -16.16
C GLN A 436 15.35 10.51 -16.73
N SER A 437 14.19 9.84 -16.71
CA SER A 437 14.01 8.52 -17.33
C SER A 437 13.89 8.61 -18.87
N TYR A 438 14.34 9.72 -19.47
CA TYR A 438 14.34 9.94 -20.92
C TYR A 438 15.37 9.05 -21.61
N ASN A 439 14.86 7.97 -22.19
CA ASN A 439 15.17 7.53 -23.56
C ASN A 439 14.23 6.37 -23.96
N SER A 440 12.92 6.49 -23.71
CA SER A 440 11.92 5.52 -24.22
C SER A 440 11.29 5.92 -25.56
N ASN A 441 11.77 6.99 -26.23
CA ASN A 441 11.40 7.26 -27.63
C ASN A 441 12.19 6.39 -28.64
N GLY A 442 12.75 5.26 -28.20
CA GLY A 442 13.45 4.33 -29.07
C GLY A 442 12.45 3.42 -29.78
N MET A 443 12.69 3.15 -31.05
CA MET A 443 11.98 2.22 -31.95
C MET A 443 11.83 0.76 -31.43
N PHE A 444 12.25 0.50 -30.19
CA PHE A 444 12.22 -0.78 -29.48
C PHE A 444 11.44 -0.68 -28.16
N ASP A 445 10.38 0.12 -28.13
CA ASP A 445 9.37 0.00 -27.08
C ASP A 445 8.55 -1.25 -27.41
N TRP A 446 8.95 -2.40 -26.87
CA TRP A 446 8.06 -3.55 -26.74
C TRP A 446 7.02 -3.22 -25.65
N ASP A 447 6.25 -2.17 -25.91
CA ASP A 447 5.01 -1.87 -25.22
C ASP A 447 4.02 -2.92 -25.75
N VAL A 448 4.15 -4.16 -25.25
CA VAL A 448 3.19 -5.24 -25.47
C VAL A 448 1.96 -4.89 -24.63
N ASN A 449 1.28 -3.84 -25.08
CA ASN A 449 0.06 -3.34 -24.50
C ASN A 449 -1.05 -3.70 -25.47
N ARG A 450 -1.63 -4.89 -25.26
CA ARG A 450 -2.98 -5.30 -25.66
C ARG A 450 -3.19 -6.77 -25.30
N TYR A 451 -3.56 -7.00 -24.05
CA TYR A 451 -4.49 -8.09 -23.78
C TYR A 451 -5.72 -7.49 -23.12
N TYR A 452 -6.80 -7.37 -23.90
CA TYR A 452 -8.13 -7.13 -23.39
C TYR A 452 -8.58 -8.42 -22.68
N GLY A 453 -8.22 -8.56 -21.41
CA GLY A 453 -8.93 -9.46 -20.52
C GLY A 453 -10.30 -8.85 -20.26
N TYR A 454 -11.34 -9.41 -20.89
CA TYR A 454 -12.72 -9.16 -20.48
C TYR A 454 -12.90 -9.67 -19.06
N GLY A 455 -13.09 -8.74 -18.14
CA GLY A 455 -13.31 -8.98 -16.72
C GLY A 455 -13.08 -7.66 -16.02
N GLN A 456 -14.08 -7.13 -15.32
CA GLN A 456 -14.00 -5.82 -14.67
C GLN A 456 -12.77 -5.77 -13.75
N SER A 457 -11.69 -5.17 -14.22
CA SER A 457 -10.48 -5.00 -13.43
C SER A 457 -10.78 -3.92 -12.39
N ASN A 458 -10.88 -4.33 -11.13
CA ASN A 458 -10.59 -3.45 -10.00
C ASN A 458 -9.12 -3.01 -10.13
N GLN A 459 -8.85 -2.05 -11.01
CA GLN A 459 -7.50 -1.55 -11.26
C GLN A 459 -6.99 -0.92 -9.97
N ALA A 460 -6.05 -1.59 -9.33
CA ALA A 460 -5.37 -1.10 -8.15
C ALA A 460 -4.58 0.16 -8.53
N SER A 461 -4.81 1.26 -7.82
CA SER A 461 -4.00 2.47 -7.98
C SER A 461 -3.47 2.90 -6.63
N PHE A 462 -2.15 3.04 -6.51
CA PHE A 462 -1.54 3.43 -5.25
C PHE A 462 -1.97 4.85 -4.88
N SER A 463 -2.20 5.71 -5.88
CA SER A 463 -2.69 7.08 -5.70
C SER A 463 -4.10 7.19 -5.08
N THR A 464 -4.87 6.10 -5.10
CA THR A 464 -6.25 6.07 -4.57
C THR A 464 -6.38 5.31 -3.25
N ASN A 465 -5.29 4.74 -2.73
CA ASN A 465 -5.31 3.98 -1.49
C ASN A 465 -5.62 4.85 -0.26
N ILE A 466 -5.83 4.18 0.89
CA ILE A 466 -6.20 4.85 2.14
C ILE A 466 -5.16 5.91 2.55
N ALA A 467 -3.87 5.62 2.40
CA ALA A 467 -2.78 6.50 2.79
C ALA A 467 -2.73 7.77 1.93
N GLU A 468 -2.77 7.63 0.60
CA GLU A 468 -2.75 8.74 -0.35
C GLU A 468 -4.05 9.55 -0.31
N ARG A 469 -5.19 8.93 0.01
CA ARG A 469 -6.44 9.68 0.23
C ARG A 469 -6.34 10.58 1.46
N ARG A 470 -5.80 10.09 2.58
CA ARG A 470 -5.57 10.92 3.78
C ARG A 470 -4.57 12.04 3.50
N LEU A 471 -3.48 11.74 2.79
CA LEU A 471 -2.52 12.74 2.35
C LEU A 471 -3.14 13.81 1.43
N ARG A 472 -4.10 13.42 0.57
CA ARG A 472 -4.84 14.37 -0.30
C ARG A 472 -5.70 15.34 0.51
N THR A 473 -6.31 14.91 1.62
CA THR A 473 -7.11 15.80 2.49
C THR A 473 -6.27 17.00 2.95
N PHE A 474 -5.05 16.77 3.45
CA PHE A 474 -4.17 17.87 3.87
C PHE A 474 -3.56 18.67 2.72
N ARG A 475 -3.38 18.07 1.54
CA ARG A 475 -2.92 18.80 0.34
C ARG A 475 -4.01 19.68 -0.26
N GLN A 476 -5.28 19.37 -0.07
CA GLN A 476 -6.39 20.08 -0.73
C GLN A 476 -7.19 20.96 0.22
N LEU A 477 -6.62 21.30 1.39
CA LEU A 477 -7.31 22.10 2.39
C LEU A 477 -7.82 23.41 1.81
N LYS A 478 -9.11 23.65 1.95
CA LYS A 478 -9.66 24.98 1.74
C LYS A 478 -9.72 25.64 3.12
N LYS A 479 -9.51 26.96 3.14
CA LYS A 479 -9.41 27.75 4.37
C LYS A 479 -10.64 27.61 5.30
N ASP A 480 -11.79 27.21 4.73
CA ASP A 480 -13.08 27.07 5.43
C ASP A 480 -13.61 25.61 5.50
N THR A 481 -12.83 24.59 5.14
CA THR A 481 -13.35 23.22 5.20
C THR A 481 -13.29 22.65 6.62
N LYS A 482 -14.46 22.29 7.17
CA LYS A 482 -14.63 21.39 8.33
C LYS A 482 -14.12 19.95 8.07
N GLU A 483 -13.23 19.75 7.10
CA GLU A 483 -12.73 18.43 6.69
C GLU A 483 -11.57 17.97 7.57
N ILE A 484 -10.87 18.89 8.26
CA ILE A 484 -9.92 18.52 9.30
C ILE A 484 -10.64 18.43 10.64
N GLU A 485 -10.44 17.32 11.33
CA GLU A 485 -10.92 17.09 12.68
C GLU A 485 -10.13 17.94 13.70
N SER A 486 -10.82 18.43 14.71
CA SER A 486 -10.18 19.14 15.83
C SER A 486 -9.15 18.26 16.54
N SER A 487 -8.10 18.87 17.11
CA SER A 487 -7.01 18.15 17.81
C SER A 487 -6.25 17.15 16.92
N THR A 488 -6.03 17.55 15.66
CA THR A 488 -5.23 16.78 14.71
C THR A 488 -4.08 17.60 14.15
N TYR A 489 -3.09 16.93 13.59
CA TYR A 489 -2.00 17.59 12.90
C TYR A 489 -1.51 16.77 11.72
N ALA A 490 -0.88 17.45 10.76
CA ALA A 490 -0.14 16.83 9.69
C ALA A 490 1.24 17.47 9.55
N ALA A 491 2.27 16.64 9.39
CA ALA A 491 3.64 17.10 9.25
C ALA A 491 4.34 16.46 8.06
N ILE A 492 5.30 17.18 7.50
CA ILE A 492 6.27 16.66 6.54
C ILE A 492 7.58 16.48 7.28
N VAL A 493 8.12 15.28 7.24
CA VAL A 493 9.34 14.92 7.97
C VAL A 493 10.54 15.04 7.04
N SER A 494 11.64 15.60 7.53
CA SER A 494 12.88 15.76 6.76
C SER A 494 13.63 14.45 6.55
N GLU A 495 13.44 13.49 7.46
CA GLU A 495 14.15 12.23 7.54
C GLU A 495 13.18 11.03 7.51
N ASN A 496 13.72 9.82 7.46
CA ASN A 496 12.91 8.60 7.53
C ASN A 496 12.33 8.45 8.96
N PRO A 497 11.00 8.50 9.17
CA PRO A 497 10.38 8.42 10.49
C PRO A 497 10.28 6.96 10.97
N GLY A 498 11.40 6.23 10.96
CA GLY A 498 11.45 4.83 11.40
C GLY A 498 10.80 3.82 10.45
N ILE A 499 10.72 4.12 9.14
CA ILE A 499 10.22 3.15 8.14
C ILE A 499 11.32 2.14 7.83
N GLU A 500 10.99 0.86 7.98
CA GLU A 500 11.90 -0.23 7.65
C GLU A 500 12.05 -0.36 6.13
N LEU A 501 13.28 -0.26 5.65
CA LEU A 501 13.61 -0.43 4.22
C LEU A 501 14.13 -1.85 3.91
N GLY A 502 14.19 -2.73 4.91
CA GLY A 502 14.76 -4.07 4.77
C GLY A 502 16.29 -4.12 4.78
N VAL A 503 16.98 -2.98 4.66
CA VAL A 503 18.44 -2.91 4.61
C VAL A 503 18.95 -1.83 5.55
N GLU A 504 20.06 -2.11 6.23
CA GLU A 504 20.60 -1.27 7.32
C GLU A 504 20.93 0.17 6.87
N LYS A 505 21.47 0.33 5.65
CA LYS A 505 21.87 1.64 5.11
C LYS A 505 21.47 1.77 3.66
N THR A 506 20.71 2.81 3.37
CA THR A 506 20.39 3.23 2.00
C THR A 506 20.84 4.66 1.77
N ARG A 507 20.95 5.03 0.49
CA ARG A 507 21.04 6.42 0.06
C ARG A 507 19.64 6.86 -0.39
N PRO A 508 18.87 7.58 0.45
CA PRO A 508 17.54 8.04 0.09
C PRO A 508 17.61 9.04 -1.07
N GLN A 509 16.68 8.90 -2.01
CA GLN A 509 16.54 9.76 -3.18
C GLN A 509 15.07 10.03 -3.41
N ALA A 510 14.70 11.31 -3.46
CA ALA A 510 13.34 11.74 -3.77
C ALA A 510 12.27 11.07 -2.88
N SER A 511 12.55 10.95 -1.58
CA SER A 511 11.64 10.36 -0.60
C SER A 511 10.73 11.42 0.02
N LEU A 512 9.47 11.06 0.25
CA LEU A 512 8.48 11.88 0.94
C LEU A 512 7.95 11.10 2.14
N HIS A 513 8.08 11.71 3.31
CA HIS A 513 7.55 11.17 4.55
C HIS A 513 6.53 12.16 5.11
N MET A 514 5.28 11.73 5.15
CA MET A 514 4.20 12.49 5.76
C MET A 514 3.78 11.80 7.06
N LEU A 515 3.39 12.63 8.01
CA LEU A 515 2.82 12.22 9.25
C LEU A 515 1.45 12.85 9.44
N GLN A 516 0.52 12.08 10.00
CA GLN A 516 -0.73 12.58 10.56
C GLN A 516 -0.82 12.09 12.00
N GLY A 517 -1.32 12.91 12.92
CA GLY A 517 -1.59 12.43 14.26
C GLY A 517 -2.75 13.12 14.96
N TRP A 518 -3.16 12.53 16.08
CA TRP A 518 -4.21 12.99 16.98
C TRP A 518 -3.61 13.19 18.37
N TYR A 519 -3.93 14.30 19.04
CA TYR A 519 -3.32 14.70 20.32
C TYR A 519 -4.33 15.01 21.43
#